data_AF-A0A1I0CMP8-F1
#
_entry.id   AF-A0A1I0CMP8-F1
#
_cell.length_a   1.000
_cell.length_b   1.000
_cell.length_c   1.000
_cell.angle_alpha   90.00
_cell.angle_beta   90.00
_cell.angle_gamma   90.00
#
_symmetry.space_group_name_H-M   'P 1'
#
loop_
_entity.id
_entity.type
_entity.pdbx_description
1 polymer ?
#
loop_
_entity_poly.entity_id
_entity_poly.type
_entity_poly.pdbx_seq_one_letter_code
_entity_poly.pdbx_strand_id
1 'polypeptide(L)'
;MRTINFLQTLTLATAIVLMAGCSTTQRNTQSSRTAVEQLLLSEAVKRSFPNEPGEFLPISRGASVAINTVGMTPDQAFLQQVLAGWLGQQGYLVQKDGKDATHRVDVVVEALGTELSGTFMGMPPVQSQFIPFSLPELALYKTQYQTGYAKFHLNVFGLPAGNFLGSTSAFLADAYYNDYTVLFMLSHTFTDLSSVPEMGSFNRKPAGPRVENKAE
;
A
#
# COMPACT_ATOMS: atom_id res chain seq x y z
N MET A 1 39.89 21.68 -48.80
CA MET A 1 38.42 21.72 -48.62
C MET A 1 37.92 20.28 -48.56
N ARG A 2 37.44 19.82 -47.39
CA ARG A 2 36.87 18.47 -47.22
C ARG A 2 35.43 18.49 -47.76
N THR A 3 35.14 17.67 -48.76
CA THR A 3 33.79 17.48 -49.30
C THR A 3 32.94 16.79 -48.22
N ILE A 4 31.94 17.51 -47.71
CA ILE A 4 30.99 16.97 -46.74
C ILE A 4 30.01 16.07 -47.51
N ASN A 5 30.08 14.76 -47.27
CA ASN A 5 29.19 13.79 -47.88
C ASN A 5 27.78 13.92 -47.29
N PHE A 6 26.90 14.64 -48.00
CA PHE A 6 25.52 14.93 -47.58
C PHE A 6 24.71 13.68 -47.17
N LEU A 7 24.99 12.53 -47.79
CA LEU A 7 24.33 11.26 -47.48
C LEU A 7 24.76 10.68 -46.12
N GLN A 8 26.02 10.89 -45.72
CA GLN A 8 26.54 10.46 -44.40
C GLN A 8 26.05 11.38 -43.28
N THR A 9 25.87 12.68 -43.55
CA THR A 9 25.26 13.60 -42.58
C THR A 9 23.77 13.32 -42.38
N LEU A 10 23.05 12.90 -43.43
CA LEU A 10 21.62 12.58 -43.33
C LEU A 10 21.39 11.31 -42.49
N THR A 11 22.17 10.26 -42.70
CA THR A 11 22.09 9.03 -41.90
C THR A 11 22.47 9.24 -40.44
N LEU A 12 23.49 10.06 -40.16
CA LEU A 12 23.86 10.40 -38.77
C LEU A 12 22.77 11.23 -38.08
N ALA A 13 22.14 12.17 -38.79
CA ALA A 13 21.04 12.97 -38.26
C ALA A 13 19.79 12.11 -37.98
N THR A 14 19.43 11.18 -38.85
CA THR A 14 18.31 10.26 -38.63
C THR A 14 18.55 9.31 -37.46
N ALA A 15 19.80 8.84 -37.25
CA ALA A 15 20.16 8.02 -36.10
C ALA A 15 20.05 8.79 -34.76
N ILE A 16 20.37 10.09 -34.76
CA ILE A 16 20.23 10.95 -33.57
C ILE A 16 18.75 11.21 -33.24
N VAL A 17 17.88 11.37 -34.25
CA VAL A 17 16.44 11.56 -34.06
C VAL A 17 15.75 10.30 -33.55
N LEU A 18 16.22 9.10 -33.93
CA LEU A 18 15.71 7.83 -33.41
C LEU A 18 16.08 7.58 -31.93
N MET A 19 17.10 8.28 -31.41
CA MET A 19 17.45 8.31 -29.98
C MET A 19 16.80 9.49 -29.23
N ALA A 20 15.91 10.27 -29.86
CA ALA A 20 15.11 11.27 -29.17
C ALA A 20 14.16 10.54 -28.21
N GLY A 21 14.59 10.48 -26.96
CA GLY A 21 14.02 9.64 -25.92
C GLY A 21 12.54 9.86 -25.70
N CYS A 22 11.80 8.76 -25.58
CA CYS A 22 10.50 8.78 -24.93
C CYS A 22 10.69 9.20 -23.47
N SER A 23 10.38 10.45 -23.14
CA SER A 23 10.23 10.86 -21.75
C SER A 23 8.89 10.34 -21.24
N THR A 24 8.92 9.23 -20.49
CA THR A 24 7.76 8.80 -19.73
C THR A 24 7.68 9.66 -18.47
N THR A 25 6.74 10.59 -18.44
CA THR A 25 6.47 11.39 -17.24
C THR A 25 5.63 10.55 -16.28
N GLN A 26 6.28 9.89 -15.33
CA GLN A 26 5.56 9.23 -14.24
C GLN A 26 5.10 10.30 -13.24
N ARG A 27 3.79 10.48 -13.14
CA ARG A 27 3.18 11.36 -12.13
C ARG A 27 2.60 10.48 -11.04
N ASN A 28 3.12 10.61 -9.83
CA ASN A 28 2.51 9.96 -8.66
C ASN A 28 1.09 10.51 -8.44
N THR A 29 0.20 9.64 -7.96
CA THR A 29 -1.21 9.95 -7.68
C THR A 29 -1.34 11.10 -6.67
N GLN A 30 -2.39 11.93 -6.82
CA GLN A 30 -2.71 13.04 -5.90
C GLN A 30 -3.54 12.63 -4.67
N SER A 31 -3.54 11.34 -4.30
CA SER A 31 -4.22 10.85 -3.11
C SER A 31 -3.39 11.11 -1.85
N SER A 32 -4.04 11.11 -0.67
CA SER A 32 -3.34 11.29 0.62
C SER A 32 -2.31 10.18 0.91
N ARG A 33 -2.48 9.00 0.31
CA ARG A 33 -1.54 7.87 0.35
C ARG A 33 -1.44 7.24 -1.02
N THR A 34 -0.25 6.76 -1.36
CA THR A 34 0.02 5.96 -2.54
C THR A 34 -0.62 4.57 -2.42
N ALA A 35 -0.81 3.89 -3.56
CA ALA A 35 -1.33 2.52 -3.55
C ALA A 35 -0.39 1.54 -2.80
N VAL A 36 0.93 1.77 -2.86
CA VAL A 36 1.92 0.96 -2.13
C VAL A 36 1.76 1.13 -0.62
N GLU A 37 1.63 2.36 -0.12
CA GLU A 37 1.39 2.62 1.31
C GLU A 37 0.09 1.97 1.81
N GLN A 38 -0.98 2.03 1.00
CA GLN A 38 -2.24 1.37 1.33
C GLN A 38 -2.08 -0.16 1.40
N LEU A 39 -1.33 -0.75 0.47
CA LEU A 39 -1.05 -2.18 0.45
C LEU A 39 -0.20 -2.60 1.64
N LEU A 40 0.89 -1.89 1.92
CA LEU A 40 1.76 -2.13 3.07
C LEU A 40 0.97 -2.12 4.38
N LEU A 41 0.12 -1.11 4.58
CA LEU A 41 -0.70 -1.02 5.78
C LEU A 41 -1.71 -2.17 5.85
N SER A 42 -2.38 -2.48 4.74
CA SER A 42 -3.37 -3.56 4.68
C SER A 42 -2.76 -4.93 4.96
N GLU A 43 -1.53 -5.15 4.47
CA GLU A 43 -0.82 -6.41 4.59
C GLU A 43 -0.24 -6.58 6.00
N ALA A 44 0.35 -5.52 6.58
CA ALA A 44 0.78 -5.51 7.97
C ALA A 44 -0.37 -5.85 8.93
N VAL A 45 -1.56 -5.27 8.72
CA VAL A 45 -2.75 -5.61 9.52
C VAL A 45 -3.15 -7.08 9.33
N LYS A 46 -3.25 -7.58 8.10
CA LYS A 46 -3.66 -8.97 7.85
C LYS A 46 -2.69 -9.98 8.46
N ARG A 47 -1.39 -9.74 8.34
CA ARG A 47 -0.33 -10.62 8.87
C ARG A 47 -0.21 -10.60 10.37
N SER A 48 -0.65 -9.52 11.01
CA SER A 48 -0.64 -9.44 12.47
C SER A 48 -1.55 -10.49 13.11
N PHE A 49 -2.55 -10.98 12.38
CA PHE A 49 -3.47 -12.00 12.87
C PHE A 49 -2.87 -13.41 12.73
N PRO A 50 -2.97 -14.25 13.78
CA PRO A 50 -2.53 -15.63 13.71
C PRO A 50 -3.44 -16.45 12.78
N ASN A 51 -2.81 -17.31 11.98
CA ASN A 51 -3.48 -18.18 11.01
C ASN A 51 -4.05 -19.47 11.65
N GLU A 52 -3.46 -19.91 12.75
CA GLU A 52 -3.86 -21.16 13.42
C GLU A 52 -5.16 -20.97 14.21
N PRO A 53 -6.09 -21.94 14.20
CA PRO A 53 -7.32 -21.86 14.98
C PRO A 53 -7.05 -22.09 16.47
N GLY A 54 -6.73 -21.02 17.20
CA GLY A 54 -6.46 -21.02 18.64
C GLY A 54 -7.60 -20.51 19.51
N GLU A 55 -7.38 -20.50 20.83
CA GLU A 55 -8.18 -19.75 21.81
C GLU A 55 -7.43 -18.44 22.12
N PHE A 56 -7.69 -17.41 21.32
CA PHE A 56 -6.97 -16.14 21.38
C PHE A 56 -7.57 -15.16 22.38
N LEU A 57 -8.85 -15.30 22.68
CA LEU A 57 -9.58 -14.45 23.59
C LEU A 57 -9.97 -15.27 24.83
N PRO A 58 -10.05 -14.67 26.02
CA PRO A 58 -10.52 -15.33 27.23
C PRO A 58 -12.04 -15.54 27.23
N ILE A 59 -12.61 -15.98 26.11
CA ILE A 59 -14.04 -16.22 25.91
C ILE A 59 -14.26 -17.46 25.04
N SER A 60 -15.37 -18.17 25.27
CA SER A 60 -15.73 -19.35 24.50
C SER A 60 -16.12 -19.00 23.05
N ARG A 61 -15.83 -19.93 22.13
CA ARG A 61 -16.30 -19.85 20.74
C ARG A 61 -17.83 -19.79 20.67
N GLY A 62 -18.37 -19.06 19.70
CA GLY A 62 -19.81 -18.81 19.57
C GLY A 62 -20.34 -17.65 20.41
N ALA A 63 -19.51 -17.01 21.23
CA ALA A 63 -19.89 -15.80 21.95
C ALA A 63 -20.21 -14.65 20.99
N SER A 64 -21.21 -13.85 21.40
CA SER A 64 -21.62 -12.63 20.70
C SER A 64 -20.74 -11.46 21.15
N VAL A 65 -20.01 -10.86 20.22
CA VAL A 65 -18.94 -9.88 20.48
C VAL A 65 -19.24 -8.55 19.77
N ALA A 66 -19.21 -7.45 20.52
CA ALA A 66 -19.15 -6.10 19.96
C ALA A 66 -17.70 -5.66 19.85
N ILE A 67 -17.32 -5.05 18.73
CA ILE A 67 -15.96 -4.53 18.53
C ILE A 67 -15.98 -3.01 18.64
N ASN A 68 -15.07 -2.49 19.43
CA ASN A 68 -14.81 -1.07 19.55
C ASN A 68 -13.31 -0.82 19.36
N THR A 69 -12.95 0.28 18.71
CA THR A 69 -11.57 0.56 18.30
C THR A 69 -11.15 1.88 18.91
N VAL A 70 -9.98 1.90 19.55
CA VAL A 70 -9.41 3.09 20.17
C VAL A 70 -7.97 3.24 19.69
N GLY A 71 -7.65 4.42 19.17
CA GLY A 71 -6.31 4.73 18.69
C GLY A 71 -6.14 6.20 18.34
N MET A 72 -4.93 6.57 17.93
CA MET A 72 -4.61 7.93 17.46
C MET A 72 -4.73 8.09 15.94
N THR A 73 -4.92 6.99 15.21
CA THR A 73 -4.91 6.93 13.74
C THR A 73 -6.32 6.98 13.13
N PRO A 74 -6.54 7.61 11.97
CA PRO A 74 -7.81 7.54 11.25
C PRO A 74 -8.13 6.14 10.67
N ASP A 75 -7.15 5.23 10.60
CA ASP A 75 -7.29 3.91 9.96
C ASP A 75 -7.98 2.85 10.84
N GLN A 76 -8.47 3.25 12.01
CA GLN A 76 -9.15 2.37 12.97
C GLN A 76 -10.34 1.64 12.35
N ALA A 77 -11.12 2.32 11.50
CA ALA A 77 -12.28 1.71 10.85
C ALA A 77 -11.87 0.53 9.94
N PHE A 78 -10.74 0.64 9.25
CA PHE A 78 -10.22 -0.46 8.43
C PHE A 78 -9.80 -1.64 9.31
N LEU A 79 -9.00 -1.38 10.36
CA LEU A 79 -8.59 -2.41 11.32
C LEU A 79 -9.80 -3.12 11.95
N GLN A 80 -10.82 -2.36 12.34
CA GLN A 80 -12.06 -2.89 12.92
C GLN A 80 -12.77 -3.86 11.97
N GLN A 81 -12.83 -3.55 10.67
CA GLN A 81 -13.46 -4.42 9.68
C GLN A 81 -12.64 -5.70 9.43
N VAL A 82 -11.31 -5.60 9.37
CA VAL A 82 -10.45 -6.77 9.20
C VAL A 82 -10.54 -7.68 10.43
N LEU A 83 -10.51 -7.10 11.64
CA LEU A 83 -10.68 -7.84 12.88
C LEU A 83 -12.06 -8.51 12.95
N ALA A 84 -13.13 -7.83 12.54
CA ALA A 84 -14.46 -8.40 12.49
C ALA A 84 -14.52 -9.64 11.58
N GLY A 85 -13.92 -9.56 10.40
CA GLY A 85 -13.80 -10.69 9.48
C GLY A 85 -13.00 -11.85 10.09
N TRP A 86 -11.85 -11.55 10.70
CA TRP A 86 -11.02 -12.56 11.35
C TRP A 86 -11.74 -13.23 12.53
N LEU A 87 -12.38 -12.47 13.42
CA LEU A 87 -13.17 -13.02 14.54
C LEU A 87 -14.34 -13.89 14.04
N GLY A 88 -14.99 -13.49 12.95
CA GLY A 88 -16.02 -14.30 12.29
C GLY A 88 -15.47 -15.64 11.78
N GLN A 89 -14.27 -15.64 11.19
CA GLN A 89 -13.59 -16.87 10.75
C GLN A 89 -13.19 -17.77 11.93
N GLN A 90 -12.90 -17.20 13.10
CA GLN A 90 -12.64 -17.96 14.33
C GLN A 90 -13.91 -18.48 15.03
N GLY A 91 -15.11 -18.16 14.51
CA GLY A 91 -16.39 -18.65 15.03
C GLY A 91 -17.05 -17.76 16.09
N TYR A 92 -16.65 -16.48 16.20
CA TYR A 92 -17.34 -15.50 17.04
C TYR A 92 -18.46 -14.79 16.26
N LEU A 93 -19.54 -14.43 16.95
CA LEU A 93 -20.65 -13.70 16.35
C LEU A 93 -20.44 -12.20 16.54
N VAL A 94 -19.91 -11.53 15.51
CA VAL A 94 -19.62 -10.10 15.57
C VAL A 94 -20.89 -9.28 15.35
N GLN A 95 -21.29 -8.52 16.38
CA GLN A 95 -22.47 -7.67 16.34
C GLN A 95 -22.12 -6.21 16.09
N LYS A 96 -22.82 -5.59 15.13
CA LYS A 96 -22.57 -4.19 14.75
C LYS A 96 -23.14 -3.19 15.76
N ASP A 97 -24.35 -3.47 16.28
CA ASP A 97 -25.08 -2.53 17.14
C ASP A 97 -24.81 -2.76 18.63
N GLY A 98 -24.06 -3.80 18.99
CA GLY A 98 -23.66 -4.13 20.36
C GLY A 98 -24.80 -4.48 21.35
N LYS A 99 -26.07 -4.31 20.96
CA LYS A 99 -27.25 -4.53 21.82
C LYS A 99 -27.39 -5.98 22.29
N ASP A 100 -27.09 -6.93 21.41
CA ASP A 100 -27.16 -8.37 21.69
C ASP A 100 -25.76 -8.97 21.97
N ALA A 101 -24.76 -8.12 22.24
CA ALA A 101 -23.41 -8.57 22.51
C ALA A 101 -23.27 -8.99 23.98
N THR A 102 -22.76 -10.21 24.17
CA THR A 102 -22.40 -10.73 25.49
C THR A 102 -21.06 -10.18 25.98
N HIS A 103 -20.17 -9.83 25.04
CA HIS A 103 -18.82 -9.38 25.31
C HIS A 103 -18.49 -8.17 24.42
N ARG A 104 -17.64 -7.28 24.91
CA ARG A 104 -17.05 -6.20 24.14
C ARG A 104 -15.55 -6.43 24.01
N VAL A 105 -15.04 -6.38 22.79
CA VAL A 105 -13.61 -6.39 22.49
C VAL A 105 -13.20 -4.98 22.09
N ASP A 106 -12.42 -4.35 22.96
CA ASP A 106 -11.81 -3.06 22.72
C ASP A 106 -10.42 -3.27 22.11
N VAL A 107 -10.23 -2.82 20.87
CA VAL A 107 -8.95 -2.84 20.16
C VAL A 107 -8.18 -1.59 20.53
N VAL A 108 -7.00 -1.77 21.13
CA VAL A 108 -6.11 -0.67 21.47
C VAL A 108 -4.98 -0.63 20.45
N VAL A 109 -5.02 0.38 19.59
CA VAL A 109 -4.02 0.58 18.52
C VAL A 109 -2.82 1.34 19.09
N GLU A 110 -1.68 0.65 19.19
CA GLU A 110 -0.43 1.24 19.66
C GLU A 110 0.32 1.94 18.52
N ALA A 111 0.42 1.27 17.37
CA ALA A 111 1.03 1.83 16.17
C ALA A 111 0.34 1.26 14.93
N LEU A 112 0.00 2.14 13.99
CA LEU A 112 -0.56 1.74 12.70
C LEU A 112 -0.22 2.84 11.70
N GLY A 113 0.70 2.54 10.78
CA GLY A 113 1.20 3.52 9.83
C GLY A 113 2.25 2.97 8.88
N THR A 114 2.81 3.87 8.09
CA THR A 114 3.88 3.57 7.13
C THR A 114 5.08 4.45 7.42
N GLU A 115 6.27 3.87 7.34
CA GLU A 115 7.55 4.57 7.42
C GLU A 115 8.22 4.58 6.05
N LEU A 116 8.87 5.70 5.73
CA LEU A 116 9.62 5.90 4.49
C LEU A 116 11.01 6.39 4.85
N SER A 117 12.03 5.71 4.33
CA SER A 117 13.42 6.10 4.45
C SER A 117 14.14 5.86 3.13
N GLY A 118 15.27 6.52 2.90
CA GLY A 118 16.00 6.33 1.65
C GLY A 118 17.29 7.11 1.58
N THR A 119 18.14 6.71 0.65
CA THR A 119 19.37 7.44 0.30
C THR A 119 19.36 7.70 -1.19
N PHE A 120 19.74 8.90 -1.59
CA PHE A 120 19.82 9.29 -2.99
C PHE A 120 21.18 9.92 -3.27
N MET A 121 21.87 9.37 -4.27
CA MET A 121 23.10 9.91 -4.82
C MET A 121 22.94 10.08 -6.33
N GLY A 122 23.00 11.32 -6.79
CA GLY A 122 22.81 11.63 -8.20
C GLY A 122 22.26 13.03 -8.40
N MET A 123 21.76 13.29 -9.60
CA MET A 123 21.08 14.54 -9.92
C MET A 123 19.57 14.36 -9.75
N PRO A 124 18.92 15.11 -8.84
CA PRO A 124 17.47 15.04 -8.70
C PRO A 124 16.79 15.58 -9.96
N PRO A 125 15.51 15.22 -10.21
CA PRO A 125 14.78 15.73 -11.36
C PRO A 125 14.63 17.26 -11.27
N VAL A 126 15.03 17.96 -12.33
CA VAL A 126 14.90 19.42 -12.42
C VAL A 126 13.80 19.76 -13.42
N GLN A 127 12.75 20.41 -12.92
CA GLN A 127 11.68 20.98 -13.74
C GLN A 127 11.88 22.49 -13.83
N SER A 128 12.32 22.97 -14.97
CA SER A 128 12.44 24.41 -15.23
C SER A 128 11.12 24.94 -15.82
N GLN A 129 10.66 26.09 -15.34
CA GLN A 129 9.50 26.77 -15.95
C GLN A 129 9.85 27.44 -17.30
N PHE A 130 11.15 27.66 -17.56
CA PHE A 130 11.63 28.38 -18.74
C PHE A 130 12.05 27.46 -19.89
N ILE A 131 12.31 26.19 -19.59
CA ILE A 131 12.81 25.21 -20.54
C ILE A 131 11.75 24.11 -20.70
N PRO A 132 11.19 23.87 -21.89
CA PRO A 132 10.08 22.95 -22.11
C PRO A 132 10.52 21.46 -22.12
N PHE A 133 11.60 21.12 -21.42
CA PHE A 133 12.00 19.74 -21.18
C PHE A 133 12.29 19.54 -19.68
N SER A 134 11.79 18.44 -19.13
CA SER A 134 12.14 17.99 -17.79
C SER A 134 13.43 17.17 -17.85
N LEU A 135 14.44 17.55 -17.06
CA LEU A 135 15.59 16.67 -16.87
C LEU A 135 15.15 15.52 -15.96
N PRO A 136 15.22 14.24 -16.41
CA PRO A 136 14.89 13.12 -15.56
C PRO A 136 15.90 12.99 -14.42
N GLU A 137 15.51 12.24 -13.39
CA GLU A 137 16.40 11.89 -12.30
C GLU A 137 17.59 11.05 -12.82
N LEU A 138 18.82 11.45 -12.47
CA LEU A 138 20.05 10.71 -12.79
C LEU A 138 20.64 10.12 -11.50
N ALA A 139 20.00 9.07 -11.00
CA ALA A 139 20.43 8.34 -9.80
C ALA A 139 21.67 7.48 -10.11
N LEU A 140 22.83 7.79 -9.55
CA LEU A 140 23.95 6.84 -9.55
C LEU A 140 23.66 5.67 -8.60
N TYR A 141 23.07 6.00 -7.45
CA TYR A 141 22.61 5.06 -6.45
C TYR A 141 21.41 5.65 -5.72
N LYS A 142 20.33 4.89 -5.62
CA LYS A 142 19.13 5.26 -4.87
C LYS A 142 18.61 4.04 -4.15
N THR A 143 18.26 4.24 -2.88
CA THR A 143 17.54 3.28 -2.06
C THR A 143 16.30 3.94 -1.51
N GLN A 144 15.19 3.22 -1.52
CA GLN A 144 13.94 3.66 -0.95
C GLN A 144 13.33 2.50 -0.17
N TYR A 145 13.31 2.64 1.15
CA TYR A 145 12.74 1.69 2.09
C TYR A 145 11.36 2.17 2.49
N GLN A 146 10.33 1.37 2.23
CA GLN A 146 8.97 1.61 2.71
C GLN A 146 8.52 0.43 3.55
N THR A 147 8.04 0.71 4.76
CA THR A 147 7.56 -0.33 5.68
C THR A 147 6.19 0.06 6.19
N GLY A 148 5.22 -0.85 6.08
CA GLY A 148 3.95 -0.78 6.81
C GLY A 148 4.10 -1.48 8.15
N TYR A 149 3.62 -0.86 9.21
CA TYR A 149 3.73 -1.40 10.57
C TYR A 149 2.37 -1.39 11.27
N ALA A 150 2.02 -2.52 11.89
CA ALA A 150 0.80 -2.67 12.67
C ALA A 150 1.11 -3.33 14.02
N LYS A 151 0.75 -2.63 15.10
CA LYS A 151 0.86 -3.11 16.47
C LYS A 151 -0.38 -2.72 17.28
N PHE A 152 -1.08 -3.70 17.82
CA PHE A 152 -2.27 -3.49 18.64
C PHE A 152 -2.50 -4.68 19.57
N HIS A 153 -3.30 -4.48 20.62
CA HIS A 153 -3.76 -5.55 21.48
C HIS A 153 -5.27 -5.46 21.69
N LEU A 154 -5.87 -6.54 22.19
CA LEU A 154 -7.30 -6.63 22.43
C LEU A 154 -7.58 -6.72 23.93
N ASN A 155 -8.51 -5.90 24.40
CA ASN A 155 -9.05 -5.94 25.76
C ASN A 155 -10.47 -6.46 25.72
N VAL A 156 -10.78 -7.45 26.55
CA VAL A 156 -12.10 -8.08 26.57
C VAL A 156 -12.84 -7.69 27.83
N PHE A 157 -14.08 -7.27 27.65
CA PHE A 157 -15.00 -6.90 28.71
C PHE A 157 -16.30 -7.72 28.62
N GLY A 158 -16.81 -8.18 29.76
CA GLY A 158 -18.14 -8.77 29.86
C GLY A 158 -19.23 -7.69 29.86
N LEU A 159 -20.31 -7.92 29.15
CA LEU A 159 -21.49 -7.05 29.15
C LEU A 159 -22.64 -7.70 29.94
N PRO A 160 -23.54 -6.91 30.57
CA PRO A 160 -23.58 -5.44 30.57
C PRO A 160 -22.69 -4.77 31.64
N ALA A 161 -22.13 -5.54 32.58
CA ALA A 161 -21.44 -5.00 33.76
C ALA A 161 -20.13 -4.26 33.44
N GLY A 162 -19.53 -4.46 32.27
CA GLY A 162 -18.26 -3.85 31.88
C GLY A 162 -17.07 -4.44 32.63
N ASN A 163 -17.18 -5.67 33.13
CA ASN A 163 -16.11 -6.33 33.86
C ASN A 163 -14.97 -6.71 32.91
N PHE A 164 -13.75 -6.29 33.22
CA PHE A 164 -12.56 -6.66 32.46
C PHE A 164 -12.25 -8.16 32.66
N LEU A 165 -12.20 -8.90 31.56
CA LEU A 165 -11.90 -10.34 31.55
C LEU A 165 -10.42 -10.62 31.31
N GLY A 166 -9.77 -9.80 30.48
CA GLY A 166 -8.36 -9.95 30.17
C GLY A 166 -7.92 -9.22 28.92
N SER A 167 -6.61 -9.21 28.69
CA SER A 167 -5.97 -8.71 27.47
C SER A 167 -5.26 -9.83 26.73
N THR A 168 -5.19 -9.70 25.41
CA THR A 168 -4.34 -10.56 24.58
C THR A 168 -2.89 -10.09 24.62
N SER A 169 -1.97 -10.93 24.13
CA SER A 169 -0.67 -10.44 23.69
C SER A 169 -0.83 -9.44 22.54
N ALA A 170 0.18 -8.59 22.34
CA ALA A 170 0.20 -7.67 21.21
C ALA A 170 0.27 -8.45 19.89
N PHE A 171 -0.64 -8.14 18.98
CA PHE A 171 -0.55 -8.50 17.57
C PHE A 171 0.43 -7.54 16.92
N LEU A 172 1.43 -8.09 16.25
CA LEU A 172 2.53 -7.33 15.67
C LEU A 172 2.89 -7.93 14.32
N ALA A 173 2.90 -7.10 13.28
CA ALA A 173 3.47 -7.47 12.00
C ALA A 173 3.87 -6.22 11.19
N ASP A 174 4.73 -6.47 10.22
CA ASP A 174 5.16 -5.52 9.22
C ASP A 174 5.01 -6.10 7.80
N ALA A 175 5.08 -5.19 6.83
CA ALA A 175 5.22 -5.49 5.41
C ALA A 175 6.20 -4.48 4.82
N TYR A 176 6.97 -4.86 3.81
CA TYR A 176 7.99 -3.98 3.25
C TYR A 176 7.99 -3.93 1.73
N TYR A 177 8.40 -2.77 1.22
CA TYR A 177 8.60 -2.49 -0.20
C TYR A 177 9.87 -1.67 -0.36
N ASN A 178 10.94 -2.33 -0.81
CA ASN A 178 12.26 -1.74 -0.94
C ASN A 178 12.65 -1.64 -2.40
N ASP A 179 12.96 -0.44 -2.84
CA ASP A 179 13.37 -0.15 -4.21
C ASP A 179 14.84 0.29 -4.25
N TYR A 180 15.59 -0.30 -5.18
CA TYR A 180 17.01 -0.06 -5.39
C TYR A 180 17.22 0.34 -6.83
N THR A 181 17.78 1.52 -7.07
CA THR A 181 18.19 1.95 -8.41
C THR A 181 19.68 2.20 -8.45
N VAL A 182 20.35 1.59 -9.42
CA VAL A 182 21.78 1.75 -9.70
C VAL A 182 21.95 2.26 -11.12
N LEU A 183 22.81 3.26 -11.32
CA LEU A 183 23.11 3.82 -12.64
C LEU A 183 21.84 4.16 -13.46
N PHE A 184 20.86 4.80 -12.81
CA PHE A 184 19.62 5.41 -13.34
C PHE A 184 18.71 4.52 -14.21
N MET A 185 19.13 3.29 -14.53
CA MET A 185 18.43 2.35 -15.40
C MET A 185 18.21 0.99 -14.73
N LEU A 186 19.09 0.60 -13.81
CA LEU A 186 19.04 -0.72 -13.19
C LEU A 186 18.26 -0.62 -11.88
N SER A 187 16.96 -0.86 -11.95
CA SER A 187 16.08 -0.87 -10.79
C SER A 187 15.71 -2.29 -10.40
N HIS A 188 15.71 -2.58 -9.10
CA HIS A 188 15.26 -3.85 -8.55
C HIS A 188 14.47 -3.61 -7.27
N THR A 189 13.33 -4.30 -7.18
CA THR A 189 12.41 -4.16 -6.05
C THR A 189 12.40 -5.45 -5.25
N PHE A 190 12.61 -5.33 -3.94
CA PHE A 190 12.44 -6.41 -2.97
C PHE A 190 11.23 -6.12 -2.11
N THR A 191 10.27 -7.02 -2.09
CA THR A 191 9.03 -6.83 -1.34
C THR A 191 8.42 -8.16 -0.97
N ASP A 192 7.68 -8.16 0.13
CA ASP A 192 6.84 -9.26 0.55
C ASP A 192 5.37 -9.07 0.13
N LEU A 193 5.06 -8.00 -0.61
CA LEU A 193 3.71 -7.75 -1.13
C LEU A 193 3.42 -8.69 -2.30
N SER A 194 2.27 -9.36 -2.27
CA SER A 194 1.87 -10.36 -3.26
C SER A 194 1.39 -9.78 -4.59
N SER A 195 0.84 -8.56 -4.59
CA SER A 195 0.27 -7.92 -5.79
C SER A 195 0.60 -6.42 -5.83
N VAL A 196 1.85 -6.10 -6.12
CA VAL A 196 2.30 -4.72 -6.31
C VAL A 196 1.66 -4.14 -7.58
N PRO A 197 1.16 -2.89 -7.55
CA PRO A 197 0.63 -2.23 -8.74
C PRO A 197 1.76 -1.93 -9.74
N GLU A 198 1.86 -2.76 -10.78
CA GLU A 198 2.74 -2.49 -11.93
C GLU A 198 2.02 -1.62 -12.97
N MET A 199 2.61 -0.48 -13.31
CA MET A 199 2.11 0.41 -14.35
C MET A 199 2.09 -0.31 -15.71
N GLY A 200 0.91 -0.42 -16.32
CA GLY A 200 0.72 -1.05 -17.64
C GLY A 200 0.57 -2.58 -17.63
N SER A 201 0.61 -3.23 -16.47
CA SER A 201 0.42 -4.70 -16.35
C SER A 201 -0.99 -5.16 -16.76
N PHE A 202 -2.01 -4.34 -16.50
CA PHE A 202 -3.37 -4.62 -16.92
C PHE A 202 -3.55 -4.30 -18.40
N ASN A 203 -3.42 -5.31 -19.26
CA ASN A 203 -3.72 -5.21 -20.68
C ASN A 203 -5.22 -5.02 -20.89
N ARG A 204 -5.69 -3.77 -20.78
CA ARG A 204 -7.10 -3.41 -20.96
C ARG A 204 -7.39 -3.34 -22.45
N LYS A 205 -8.20 -4.27 -22.97
CA LYS A 205 -8.86 -4.03 -24.26
C LYS A 205 -9.67 -2.74 -24.14
N PRO A 206 -9.60 -1.82 -25.12
CA PRO A 206 -10.42 -0.62 -25.09
C PRO A 206 -11.88 -1.04 -24.94
N ALA A 207 -12.57 -0.48 -23.95
CA ALA A 207 -14.01 -0.70 -23.82
C ALA A 207 -14.64 -0.27 -25.15
N GLY A 208 -15.35 -1.19 -25.80
CA GLY A 208 -16.07 -0.89 -27.03
C GLY A 208 -17.03 0.27 -26.81
N PRO A 209 -17.46 0.97 -27.87
CA PRO A 209 -18.38 2.11 -27.73
C PRO A 209 -19.60 1.67 -26.92
N ARG A 210 -19.87 2.42 -25.84
CA ARG A 210 -21.07 2.24 -25.02
C ARG A 210 -22.26 2.45 -25.93
N VAL A 211 -22.94 1.37 -26.31
CA VAL A 211 -24.22 1.47 -27.03
C VAL A 211 -25.19 2.12 -26.06
N GLU A 212 -25.41 3.40 -26.26
CA GLU A 212 -26.44 4.16 -25.56
C GLU A 212 -27.78 3.64 -26.05
N ASN A 213 -28.40 2.77 -25.25
CA ASN A 213 -29.75 2.31 -25.51
C ASN A 213 -30.66 3.54 -25.41
N LYS A 214 -31.06 4.05 -26.58
CA LYS A 214 -32.07 5.08 -26.71
C LYS A 214 -33.38 4.47 -26.21
N ALA A 215 -33.86 4.95 -25.06
CA ALA A 215 -35.19 4.62 -24.57
C ALA A 215 -36.23 5.09 -25.59
N GLU A 216 -37.06 4.17 -26.06
CA GLU A 216 -38.36 4.45 -26.69
C GLU A 216 -39.40 4.86 -25.63
#